data_AF-K6YN26-F1
#
_entry.id   AF-K6YN26-F1
#
_cell.length_a   1.000
_cell.length_b   1.000
_cell.length_c   1.000
_cell.angle_alpha   90.00
_cell.angle_beta   90.00
_cell.angle_gamma   90.00
#
_symmetry.space_group_name_H-M   'P 1'
#
loop_
_entity.id
_entity.type
_entity.pdbx_description
1 polymer ?
#
loop_
_entity_poly.entity_id
_entity_poly.type
_entity_poly.pdbx_seq_one_letter_code
_entity_poly.pdbx_strand_id
1 'polypeptide(L)'
;MSENKAPLELLISNIKRHPIVLVLTALGTLLIVLSSVTDASKNLLSLFQSTDRIEINGQWQANVKYSWNEESVTEKFHFYGDAESLAGTASFLQRPRGIVEGTVKGNRVEFKTKTQSIVGSGETNLLVHHYQGVYSHNAIHILMYSQGGNTQGELAEFDLFRASIDEKSD
;
A
#
# COMPACT_ATOMS: atom_id res chain seq x y z
N MET A 1 42.18 17.33 -64.73
CA MET A 1 42.06 16.75 -63.38
C MET A 1 40.81 17.33 -62.73
N SER A 2 39.81 16.51 -62.42
CA SER A 2 38.60 16.91 -61.70
C SER A 2 38.72 16.39 -60.26
N GLU A 3 38.75 17.29 -59.28
CA GLU A 3 38.73 16.92 -57.86
C GLU A 3 37.31 16.50 -57.45
N ASN A 4 37.13 15.21 -57.20
CA ASN A 4 35.98 14.70 -56.46
C ASN A 4 36.08 15.13 -55.00
N LYS A 5 35.37 16.20 -54.62
CA LYS A 5 35.17 16.53 -53.20
C LYS A 5 34.24 15.49 -52.59
N ALA A 6 34.71 14.86 -51.52
CA ALA A 6 33.99 13.79 -50.84
C ALA A 6 32.62 14.30 -50.32
N PRO A 7 31.53 13.51 -50.47
CA PRO A 7 30.18 13.91 -50.05
C PRO A 7 30.06 14.23 -48.55
N LEU A 8 31.02 13.79 -47.74
CA LEU A 8 31.09 14.06 -46.30
C LEU A 8 31.44 15.53 -45.99
N GLU A 9 32.23 16.19 -46.85
CA GLU A 9 32.64 17.58 -46.67
C GLU A 9 31.47 18.56 -46.85
N LEU A 10 30.51 18.23 -47.73
CA LEU A 10 29.30 19.02 -47.94
C LEU A 10 28.35 18.93 -46.75
N LEU A 11 28.25 17.77 -46.10
CA LEU A 11 27.43 17.54 -44.90
C LEU A 11 27.87 18.40 -43.72
N ILE A 12 29.19 18.53 -43.50
CA ILE A 12 29.75 19.31 -42.39
C ILE A 12 29.52 20.82 -42.60
N SER A 13 29.60 21.31 -43.85
CA SER A 13 29.42 22.73 -44.14
C SER A 13 27.98 23.24 -43.93
N ASN A 14 26.97 22.36 -44.10
CA ASN A 14 25.57 22.72 -43.93
C ASN A 14 25.11 22.77 -42.46
N ILE A 15 25.78 22.05 -41.56
CA ILE A 15 25.46 22.03 -40.12
C ILE A 15 25.76 23.39 -39.45
N LYS A 16 26.75 24.14 -39.95
CA LYS A 16 27.08 25.47 -39.43
C LYS A 16 26.07 26.57 -39.79
N ARG A 17 25.21 26.36 -40.80
CA ARG A 17 24.35 27.42 -41.37
C ARG A 17 22.90 27.38 -40.87
N HIS A 18 22.47 26.29 -40.21
CA HIS A 18 21.09 26.13 -39.76
C HIS A 18 21.00 25.75 -38.26
N PRO A 19 20.96 26.74 -37.34
CA PRO A 19 20.83 26.46 -35.90
C PRO A 19 19.55 25.68 -35.55
N ILE A 20 18.51 25.79 -36.39
CA ILE A 20 17.24 25.06 -36.25
C ILE A 20 17.42 23.55 -36.44
N VAL A 21 18.31 23.10 -37.33
CA VAL A 21 18.56 21.67 -37.60
C VAL A 21 19.32 21.03 -36.44
N LEU A 22 20.22 21.77 -35.78
CA LEU A 22 20.90 21.36 -34.56
C LEU A 22 19.93 21.20 -33.37
N VAL A 23 18.97 22.12 -33.22
CA VAL A 23 17.96 22.03 -32.15
C VAL A 23 17.01 20.85 -32.39
N LEU A 24 16.55 20.63 -33.63
CA LEU A 24 15.68 19.50 -33.98
C LEU A 24 16.35 18.14 -33.79
N THR A 25 17.64 18.02 -34.12
CA THR A 25 18.40 16.78 -33.92
C THR A 25 18.70 16.51 -32.45
N ALA A 26 19.04 17.55 -31.66
CA ALA A 26 19.21 17.44 -30.21
C ALA A 26 17.89 17.09 -29.48
N LEU A 27 16.76 17.62 -29.95
CA LEU A 27 15.44 17.31 -29.39
C LEU A 27 14.97 15.89 -29.78
N GLY A 28 15.29 15.45 -31.01
CA GLY A 28 15.00 14.09 -31.48
C GLY A 28 15.79 13.00 -30.76
N THR A 29 17.07 13.22 -30.45
CA THR A 29 17.85 12.29 -29.63
C THR A 29 17.44 12.31 -28.16
N LEU A 30 17.02 13.47 -27.63
CA LEU A 30 16.46 13.56 -26.29
C LEU A 30 15.18 12.71 -26.14
N LEU A 31 14.30 12.71 -27.15
CA LEU A 31 13.07 11.92 -27.15
C LEU A 31 13.28 10.39 -27.18
N ILE A 32 14.34 9.91 -27.84
CA ILE A 32 14.61 8.46 -27.97
C ILE A 32 15.21 7.89 -26.66
N VAL A 33 16.00 8.69 -25.92
CA VAL A 33 16.57 8.28 -24.62
C VAL A 33 15.52 8.23 -23.50
N LEU A 34 14.41 8.97 -23.59
CA LEU A 34 13.36 8.94 -22.56
C LEU A 34 12.60 7.59 -22.46
N SER A 35 12.71 6.71 -23.45
CA SER A 35 11.96 5.44 -23.46
C SER A 35 12.48 4.40 -22.47
N SER A 36 13.79 4.36 -22.16
CA SER A 36 14.39 3.46 -21.16
C SER A 36 14.47 4.08 -19.76
N VAL A 37 14.43 5.41 -19.68
CA VAL A 37 14.43 6.14 -18.40
C VAL A 37 13.09 6.00 -17.69
N THR A 38 12.01 5.61 -18.36
CA THR A 38 10.69 5.49 -17.72
C THR A 38 10.65 4.44 -16.61
N ASP A 39 11.39 3.34 -16.71
CA ASP A 39 11.43 2.32 -15.65
C ASP A 39 12.49 2.61 -14.58
N ALA A 40 13.64 3.14 -14.97
CA ALA A 40 14.67 3.57 -14.02
C ALA A 40 14.24 4.79 -13.20
N SER A 41 13.49 5.73 -13.79
CA SER A 41 12.95 6.89 -13.09
C SER A 41 11.82 6.53 -12.13
N LYS A 42 10.99 5.51 -12.40
CA LYS A 42 10.02 5.02 -11.39
C LYS A 42 10.69 4.49 -10.13
N ASN A 43 11.77 3.72 -10.29
CA ASN A 43 12.57 3.23 -9.17
C ASN A 43 13.37 4.35 -8.49
N LEU A 44 13.83 5.35 -9.24
CA LEU A 44 14.50 6.50 -8.64
C LEU A 44 13.51 7.40 -7.89
N LEU A 45 12.29 7.57 -8.43
CA LEU A 45 11.21 8.31 -7.78
C LEU A 45 10.69 7.59 -6.53
N SER A 46 10.68 6.25 -6.48
CA SER A 46 10.32 5.53 -5.25
C SER A 46 11.35 5.71 -4.12
N LEU A 47 12.62 6.00 -4.45
CA LEU A 47 13.64 6.35 -3.46
C LEU A 47 13.46 7.78 -2.89
N PHE A 48 12.81 8.68 -3.63
CA PHE A 48 12.55 10.07 -3.22
C PHE A 48 11.10 10.34 -2.81
N GLN A 49 10.21 9.38 -3.01
CA GLN A 49 8.93 9.33 -2.30
C GLN A 49 9.25 8.94 -0.86
N SER A 50 9.63 9.94 -0.06
CA SER A 50 9.48 9.89 1.38
C SER A 50 8.08 9.35 1.65
N THR A 51 8.05 8.08 2.05
CA THR A 51 6.81 7.41 2.40
C THR A 51 6.42 8.06 3.71
N ASP A 52 5.62 9.13 3.65
CA ASP A 52 4.87 9.65 4.78
C ASP A 52 3.85 8.57 5.16
N ARG A 53 4.37 7.47 5.71
CA ARG A 53 3.61 6.43 6.37
C ARG A 53 2.99 7.11 7.57
N ILE A 54 1.68 7.02 7.67
CA ILE A 54 0.97 7.42 8.88
C ILE A 54 1.52 6.69 10.10
N GLU A 55 1.69 7.43 11.21
CA GLU A 55 2.15 6.87 12.47
C GLU A 55 1.01 6.08 13.14
N ILE A 56 0.89 4.81 12.75
CA ILE A 56 -0.14 3.88 13.28
C ILE A 56 0.45 2.80 14.19
N ASN A 57 1.77 2.73 14.33
CA ASN A 57 2.39 1.73 15.19
C ASN A 57 1.95 1.92 16.65
N GLY A 58 1.74 0.84 17.38
CA GLY A 58 1.24 0.83 18.76
C GLY A 58 -0.15 0.20 18.92
N GLN A 59 -0.75 0.45 20.07
CA GLN A 59 -1.99 -0.19 20.50
C GLN A 59 -3.23 0.63 20.14
N TRP A 60 -4.27 -0.08 19.73
CA TRP A 60 -5.55 0.46 19.27
C TRP A 60 -6.70 -0.40 19.79
N GLN A 61 -7.87 0.19 19.96
CA GLN A 61 -9.08 -0.51 20.40
C GLN A 61 -10.35 0.06 19.74
N ALA A 62 -11.37 -0.79 19.62
CA ALA A 62 -12.71 -0.40 19.21
C ALA A 62 -13.75 -1.22 19.97
N ASN A 63 -14.94 -0.66 20.17
CA ASN A 63 -16.12 -1.43 20.54
C ASN A 63 -16.86 -1.81 19.27
N VAL A 64 -16.79 -3.08 18.89
CA VAL A 64 -17.33 -3.60 17.64
C VAL A 64 -18.69 -4.24 17.90
N LYS A 65 -19.70 -3.82 17.14
CA LYS A 65 -21.00 -4.49 17.09
C LYS A 65 -21.09 -5.27 15.78
N TYR A 66 -21.03 -6.59 15.90
CA TYR A 66 -21.25 -7.50 14.79
C TYR A 66 -22.75 -7.59 14.48
N SER A 67 -23.07 -8.00 13.25
CA SER A 67 -24.46 -8.03 12.79
C SER A 67 -25.33 -9.05 13.54
N TRP A 68 -24.70 -10.13 14.03
CA TRP A 68 -25.34 -11.25 14.70
C TRP A 68 -25.21 -11.21 16.23
N ASN A 69 -24.49 -10.22 16.79
CA ASN A 69 -24.38 -10.05 18.23
C ASN A 69 -25.22 -8.85 18.71
N GLU A 70 -25.86 -9.02 19.86
CA GLU A 70 -26.64 -7.92 20.45
C GLU A 70 -25.70 -6.91 21.14
N GLU A 71 -24.70 -7.43 21.83
CA GLU A 71 -23.72 -6.68 22.61
C GLU A 71 -22.45 -6.36 21.81
N SER A 72 -21.91 -5.16 22.04
CA SER A 72 -20.60 -4.79 21.50
C SER A 72 -19.48 -5.51 22.24
N VAL A 73 -18.45 -5.92 21.50
CA VAL A 73 -17.23 -6.49 22.07
C VAL A 73 -16.06 -5.55 21.87
N THR A 74 -15.20 -5.41 22.89
CA THR A 74 -13.97 -4.63 22.77
C THR A 74 -12.92 -5.44 22.02
N GLU A 75 -12.61 -5.02 20.80
CA GLU A 75 -11.52 -5.58 20.00
C GLU A 75 -10.25 -4.74 20.18
N LYS A 76 -9.10 -5.43 20.22
CA LYS A 76 -7.77 -4.88 20.45
C LYS A 76 -6.86 -5.17 19.26
N PHE A 77 -6.12 -4.16 18.86
CA PHE A 77 -5.22 -4.19 17.74
C PHE A 77 -3.85 -3.69 18.19
N HIS A 78 -2.80 -4.34 17.71
CA HIS A 78 -1.43 -3.93 17.93
C HIS A 78 -0.72 -3.94 16.60
N PHE A 79 -0.32 -2.76 16.12
CA PHE A 79 0.33 -2.57 14.83
C PHE A 79 1.80 -2.27 15.01
N TYR A 80 2.63 -2.86 14.16
CA TYR A 80 4.04 -2.50 14.02
C TYR A 80 4.49 -2.73 12.57
N GLY A 81 5.62 -2.13 12.20
CA GLY A 81 6.19 -2.25 10.87
C GLY A 81 6.89 -0.97 10.44
N ASP A 82 7.47 -1.02 9.25
CA ASP A 82 8.26 0.05 8.64
C ASP A 82 7.82 0.27 7.18
N ALA A 83 8.15 1.43 6.62
CA ALA A 83 7.79 1.80 5.25
C ALA A 83 6.31 1.47 4.93
N GLU A 84 6.05 0.57 3.97
CA GLU A 84 4.70 0.10 3.65
C GLU A 84 4.27 -1.17 4.40
N SER A 85 5.15 -1.84 5.15
CA SER A 85 4.86 -3.12 5.79
C SER A 85 4.00 -2.95 7.06
N LEU A 86 2.96 -3.77 7.22
CA LEU A 86 2.17 -3.85 8.44
C LEU A 86 2.17 -5.28 8.97
N ALA A 87 2.60 -5.41 10.21
CA ALA A 87 2.52 -6.63 10.99
C ALA A 87 1.86 -6.34 12.34
N GLY A 88 1.47 -7.40 13.05
CA GLY A 88 0.78 -7.25 14.31
C GLY A 88 -0.29 -8.26 14.58
N THR A 89 -1.18 -7.86 15.47
CA THR A 89 -2.35 -8.65 15.87
C THR A 89 -3.60 -7.80 15.78
N ALA A 90 -4.67 -8.41 15.29
CA ALA A 90 -6.03 -7.88 15.33
C ALA A 90 -6.90 -8.93 16.00
N SER A 91 -7.63 -8.58 17.06
CA SER A 91 -8.54 -9.53 17.68
C SER A 91 -9.84 -9.67 16.88
N PHE A 92 -10.40 -10.87 16.93
CA PHE A 92 -11.73 -11.18 16.44
C PHE A 92 -12.41 -12.02 17.50
N LEU A 93 -13.55 -11.53 18.00
CA LEU A 93 -14.24 -12.07 19.17
C LEU A 93 -13.30 -12.14 20.37
N GLN A 94 -12.57 -11.05 20.60
CA GLN A 94 -11.59 -10.87 21.69
C GLN A 94 -10.41 -11.85 21.64
N ARG A 95 -10.28 -12.66 20.59
CA ARG A 95 -9.14 -13.59 20.40
C ARG A 95 -8.15 -12.98 19.41
N PRO A 96 -6.87 -12.80 19.79
CA PRO A 96 -5.87 -12.20 18.92
C PRO A 96 -5.61 -13.10 17.71
N ARG A 97 -5.62 -12.50 16.51
CA ARG A 97 -5.26 -13.14 15.24
C ARG A 97 -4.08 -12.42 14.63
N GLY A 98 -3.13 -13.19 14.10
CA GLY A 98 -1.97 -12.62 13.41
C GLY A 98 -2.39 -11.90 12.14
N ILE A 99 -1.86 -10.70 11.96
CA ILE A 99 -1.98 -9.94 10.70
C ILE A 99 -1.16 -10.65 9.62
N VAL A 100 -1.77 -10.83 8.45
CA VAL A 100 -1.11 -11.32 7.24
C VAL A 100 -1.39 -10.36 6.09
N GLU A 101 -0.45 -10.26 5.15
CA GLU A 101 -0.55 -9.39 3.97
C GLU A 101 -0.88 -7.93 4.33
N GLY A 102 -0.31 -7.45 5.44
CA GLY A 102 -0.58 -6.11 5.94
C GLY A 102 0.24 -5.05 5.21
N THR A 103 -0.40 -3.95 4.85
CA THR A 103 0.22 -2.80 4.21
C THR A 103 -0.29 -1.46 4.75
N VAL A 104 0.55 -0.44 4.68
CA VAL A 104 0.22 0.97 4.95
C VAL A 104 0.67 1.82 3.77
N LYS A 105 -0.25 2.56 3.15
CA LYS A 105 0.08 3.45 2.01
C LYS A 105 -0.65 4.79 2.18
N GLY A 106 0.12 5.86 2.34
CA GLY A 106 -0.45 7.17 2.70
C GLY A 106 -1.28 7.03 3.98
N ASN A 107 -2.57 7.39 3.91
CA ASN A 107 -3.51 7.24 5.03
C ASN A 107 -4.33 5.93 5.03
N ARG A 108 -4.01 4.97 4.14
CA ARG A 108 -4.74 3.70 4.02
C ARG A 108 -4.01 2.57 4.72
N VAL A 109 -4.79 1.72 5.37
CA VAL A 109 -4.33 0.53 6.08
C VAL A 109 -5.08 -0.67 5.52
N GLU A 110 -4.39 -1.70 5.06
CA GLU A 110 -5.04 -2.91 4.55
C GLU A 110 -4.37 -4.14 5.11
N PHE A 111 -5.13 -5.11 5.60
CA PHE A 111 -4.58 -6.37 6.07
C PHE A 111 -5.63 -7.47 6.13
N LYS A 112 -5.17 -8.69 6.38
CA LYS A 112 -6.04 -9.84 6.61
C LYS A 112 -5.72 -10.51 7.94
N THR A 113 -6.68 -11.24 8.48
CA THR A 113 -6.44 -12.27 9.50
C THR A 113 -7.10 -13.57 9.10
N LYS A 114 -6.70 -14.66 9.74
CA LYS A 114 -7.20 -16.01 9.44
C LYS A 114 -7.69 -16.68 10.72
N THR A 115 -8.81 -17.39 10.59
CA THR A 115 -9.43 -18.13 11.68
C THR A 115 -9.79 -19.52 11.19
N GLN A 116 -9.44 -20.54 11.96
CA GLN A 116 -9.87 -21.91 11.67
C GLN A 116 -11.17 -22.20 12.44
N SER A 117 -12.15 -22.76 11.74
CA SER A 117 -13.37 -23.27 12.33
C SER A 117 -13.50 -24.75 11.98
N ILE A 118 -13.73 -25.60 12.98
CA ILE A 118 -14.03 -27.01 12.78
C ILE A 118 -15.55 -27.13 12.70
N VAL A 119 -16.07 -27.60 11.58
CA VAL A 119 -17.52 -27.80 11.39
C VAL A 119 -17.79 -29.29 11.23
N GLY A 120 -18.70 -29.84 12.03
CA GLY A 120 -19.14 -31.23 11.89
C GLY A 120 -18.02 -32.28 12.03
N SER A 121 -17.88 -33.15 11.03
CA SER A 121 -17.07 -34.38 11.02
C SER A 121 -15.53 -34.18 10.96
N GLY A 122 -15.02 -33.03 11.41
CA GLY A 122 -13.58 -32.76 11.48
C GLY A 122 -13.00 -31.99 10.29
N GLU A 123 -13.82 -31.52 9.35
CA GLU A 123 -13.36 -30.62 8.29
C GLU A 123 -13.04 -29.23 8.88
N THR A 124 -11.81 -28.77 8.62
CA THR A 124 -11.35 -27.44 9.03
C THR A 124 -11.65 -26.45 7.92
N ASN A 125 -12.57 -25.53 8.20
CA ASN A 125 -12.86 -24.39 7.34
C ASN A 125 -11.96 -23.21 7.72
N LEU A 126 -11.31 -22.63 6.72
CA LEU A 126 -10.55 -21.40 6.88
C LEU A 126 -11.47 -20.21 6.60
N LEU A 127 -11.60 -19.33 7.59
CA LEU A 127 -12.26 -18.03 7.46
C LEU A 127 -11.18 -16.95 7.35
N VAL A 128 -11.28 -16.12 6.32
CA VAL A 128 -10.38 -14.98 6.10
C VAL A 128 -11.16 -13.70 6.37
N HIS A 129 -10.61 -12.86 7.23
CA HIS A 129 -11.16 -11.55 7.54
C HIS A 129 -10.29 -10.49 6.86
N HIS A 130 -10.90 -9.70 5.99
CA HIS A 130 -10.25 -8.62 5.28
C HIS A 130 -10.58 -7.30 5.98
N TYR A 131 -9.56 -6.48 6.20
CA TYR A 131 -9.67 -5.19 6.85
C TYR A 131 -9.17 -4.11 5.91
N GLN A 132 -10.00 -3.10 5.69
CA GLN A 132 -9.67 -1.90 4.94
C GLN A 132 -9.88 -0.69 5.84
N GLY A 133 -8.84 0.13 5.98
CA GLY A 133 -8.76 1.20 6.94
C GLY A 133 -8.41 2.53 6.30
N VAL A 134 -9.00 3.62 6.80
CA VAL A 134 -8.61 4.99 6.47
C VAL A 134 -8.32 5.74 7.76
N TYR A 135 -7.08 6.21 7.90
CA TYR A 135 -6.67 7.05 9.01
C TYR A 135 -7.12 8.49 8.80
N SER A 136 -7.85 9.04 9.77
CA SER A 136 -8.24 10.44 9.82
C SER A 136 -8.57 10.84 11.26
N HIS A 137 -8.34 12.11 11.63
CA HIS A 137 -8.74 12.65 12.94
C HIS A 137 -8.29 11.79 14.15
N ASN A 138 -7.08 11.24 14.10
CA ASN A 138 -6.50 10.33 15.12
C ASN A 138 -7.27 9.01 15.35
N ALA A 139 -8.11 8.62 14.41
CA ALA A 139 -8.78 7.32 14.38
C ALA A 139 -8.48 6.58 13.08
N ILE A 140 -8.66 5.26 13.08
CA ILE A 140 -8.66 4.45 11.86
C ILE A 140 -10.07 3.93 11.66
N HIS A 141 -10.76 4.43 10.65
CA HIS A 141 -12.05 3.93 10.26
C HIS A 141 -11.86 2.61 9.51
N ILE A 142 -12.42 1.51 10.03
CA ILE A 142 -12.22 0.15 9.52
C ILE A 142 -13.52 -0.38 8.94
N LEU A 143 -13.42 -0.92 7.72
CA LEU A 143 -14.37 -1.85 7.14
C LEU A 143 -13.75 -3.25 7.19
N MET A 144 -14.43 -4.15 7.87
CA MET A 144 -14.07 -5.55 7.96
C MET A 144 -15.08 -6.39 7.19
N TYR A 145 -14.62 -7.27 6.30
CA TYR A 145 -15.49 -8.30 5.71
C TYR A 145 -14.90 -9.70 5.83
N SER A 146 -15.76 -10.69 6.06
CA SER A 146 -15.35 -12.08 6.24
C SER A 146 -15.74 -12.96 5.05
N GLN A 147 -14.79 -13.76 4.56
CA GLN A 147 -14.99 -14.71 3.46
C GLN A 147 -14.45 -16.10 3.83
N GLY A 148 -15.22 -17.15 3.53
CA GLY A 148 -14.84 -18.55 3.75
C GLY A 148 -15.78 -19.29 4.70
N GLY A 149 -15.70 -20.62 4.70
CA GLY A 149 -16.67 -21.48 5.38
C GLY A 149 -18.09 -21.31 4.82
N ASN A 150 -19.11 -21.48 5.69
CA ASN A 150 -20.53 -21.31 5.36
C ASN A 150 -21.05 -19.87 5.56
N THR A 151 -20.16 -18.91 5.83
CA THR A 151 -20.51 -17.52 6.15
C THR A 151 -20.47 -16.67 4.89
N GLN A 152 -21.62 -16.12 4.47
CA GLN A 152 -21.66 -15.10 3.43
C GLN A 152 -21.30 -13.73 4.03
N GLY A 153 -20.12 -13.22 3.67
CA GLY A 153 -19.83 -11.79 3.55
C GLY A 153 -20.24 -10.89 4.72
N GLU A 154 -20.00 -11.31 5.96
CA GLU A 154 -20.33 -10.45 7.09
C GLU A 154 -19.48 -9.18 7.07
N LEU A 155 -20.13 -8.02 7.12
CA LEU A 155 -19.53 -6.69 7.18
C LEU A 155 -19.62 -6.14 8.60
N ALA A 156 -18.50 -5.64 9.13
CA ALA A 156 -18.45 -4.84 10.34
C ALA A 156 -17.72 -3.51 10.05
N GLU A 157 -18.25 -2.42 10.60
CA GLU A 157 -17.71 -1.07 10.44
C GLU A 157 -17.48 -0.46 11.83
N PHE A 158 -16.28 0.03 12.09
CA PHE A 158 -15.91 0.58 13.40
C PHE A 158 -14.68 1.48 13.32
N ASP A 159 -14.54 2.36 14.31
CA ASP A 159 -13.38 3.24 14.44
C ASP A 159 -12.43 2.72 15.53
N LEU A 160 -11.16 2.55 15.14
CA LEU A 160 -10.08 2.30 16.08
C LEU A 160 -9.59 3.61 16.69
N PHE A 161 -9.48 3.61 18.01
CA PHE A 161 -8.84 4.68 18.78
C PHE A 161 -7.58 4.16 19.45
N ARG A 162 -6.59 5.04 19.65
CA ARG A 162 -5.40 4.71 20.44
C ARG A 162 -5.84 4.19 21.80
N ALA A 163 -5.30 3.03 22.21
CA ALA A 163 -5.56 2.52 23.54
C ALA A 163 -5.02 3.54 24.56
N SER A 164 -5.84 3.94 25.53
CA SER A 164 -5.35 4.69 26.68
C SER A 164 -4.31 3.83 27.38
N ILE A 165 -3.18 4.43 27.74
CA ILE A 165 -2.30 3.82 28.73
C ILE A 165 -3.10 3.87 30.02
N ASP A 166 -3.76 2.77 30.39
CA ASP A 166 -4.23 2.60 31.74
C ASP A 166 -2.96 2.59 32.61
N GLU A 167 -2.65 3.73 33.21
CA GLU A 167 -1.83 3.81 34.41
C GLU A 167 -2.47 2.85 35.40
N LYS A 168 -1.95 1.62 35.48
CA LYS A 168 -2.16 0.79 36.65
C LYS A 168 -1.59 1.58 37.82
N SER A 169 -2.49 2.14 38.61
CA SER A 169 -2.22 2.53 39.98
C SER A 169 -1.69 1.29 40.71
N ASP A 170 -0.56 1.49 41.39
CA ASP A 170 0.08 0.55 42.31
C ASP A 170 -0.88 0.00 43.37
#